data_AF-A0A5E3WSV6-F1
#
_entry.id   AF-A0A5E3WSV6-F1
#
_cell.length_a   1.000
_cell.length_b   1.000
_cell.length_c   1.000
_cell.angle_alpha   90.00
_cell.angle_beta   90.00
_cell.angle_gamma   90.00
#
_symmetry.space_group_name_H-M   'P 1'
#
loop_
_entity.id
_entity.type
_entity.pdbx_description
1 polymer ?
#
loop_
_entity_poly.entity_id
_entity_poly.type
_entity_poly.pdbx_seq_one_letter_code
_entity_poly.pdbx_strand_id
1 'polypeptide(L)'
;MASSSPTATRSDVVFCAPDAEITLRSSDGVDFNVHISILRLISHVFVDMLSIPQSPALEASKRPVVQMTEDTDTLRLLLSFCYPRSFIEEPSLYTLEDIKRTAVLAQKYDIDFLRERSESALVKLSALKPFAAYAVAWRFGYAAAVRAAARKTLDAPYALRACGSRTTPGSYEHTVEYDEVPGTAFIRLWRYHDAMLELGSIAYATKECPISWVGAETVRAQRLGNDEAEVCNCPRETIWFANHRDGGVSNVEQRRVHTWWRSYTQLVLLAFMQEYRPSLEHILDDQMLVAMNRAGGCLTCSLTACSVLPTTKEPLRNEIERRLDEVRLDVFC
;
A
#
# COMPACT_ATOMS: atom_id res chain seq x y z
N MET A 1 -14.80 12.03 57.07
CA MET A 1 -15.12 13.12 56.13
C MET A 1 -13.81 13.58 55.50
N ALA A 2 -13.43 13.01 54.36
CA ALA A 2 -12.27 13.48 53.61
C ALA A 2 -12.78 14.56 52.64
N SER A 3 -12.44 15.81 52.93
CA SER A 3 -12.71 16.94 52.04
C SER A 3 -11.72 16.83 50.88
N SER A 4 -12.17 16.29 49.74
CA SER A 4 -11.41 16.31 48.50
C SER A 4 -11.44 17.73 47.95
N SER A 5 -10.33 18.45 48.10
CA SER A 5 -10.09 19.73 47.44
C SER A 5 -10.32 19.60 45.92
N PRO A 6 -10.94 20.57 45.24
CA PRO A 6 -11.07 20.52 43.79
C PRO A 6 -9.66 20.62 43.19
N THR A 7 -9.18 19.53 42.60
CA THR A 7 -7.96 19.53 41.79
C THR A 7 -8.16 20.60 40.71
N ALA A 8 -7.31 21.62 40.70
CA ALA A 8 -7.40 22.71 39.72
C ALA A 8 -7.41 22.11 38.31
N THR A 9 -8.54 22.22 37.61
CA THR A 9 -8.70 21.64 36.29
C THR A 9 -7.79 22.38 35.32
N ARG A 10 -6.96 21.63 34.60
CA ARG A 10 -5.98 22.21 33.65
C ARG A 10 -6.71 22.46 32.33
N SER A 11 -6.67 23.69 31.82
CA SER A 11 -7.19 23.97 30.47
C SER A 11 -6.10 23.78 29.42
N ASP A 12 -6.50 23.35 28.22
CA ASP A 12 -5.61 23.35 27.05
C ASP A 12 -5.22 24.79 26.68
N VAL A 13 -4.01 25.00 26.17
CA VAL A 13 -3.50 26.34 25.85
C VAL A 13 -3.94 26.83 24.47
N VAL A 14 -4.31 25.93 23.56
CA VAL A 14 -4.72 26.27 22.19
C VAL A 14 -6.24 26.33 22.10
N PHE A 15 -6.93 25.33 22.64
CA PHE A 15 -8.38 25.24 22.64
C PHE A 15 -8.96 25.81 23.95
N CYS A 16 -8.81 27.12 24.13
CA CYS A 16 -9.27 27.85 25.33
C CYS A 16 -10.21 29.02 25.00
N ALA A 17 -10.94 28.96 23.87
CA ALA A 17 -11.68 30.09 23.34
C ALA A 17 -12.71 30.66 24.34
N PRO A 18 -12.76 31.99 24.53
CA PRO A 18 -13.65 32.62 25.50
C PRO A 18 -15.11 32.54 25.09
N ASP A 19 -15.39 32.54 23.79
CA ASP A 19 -16.70 32.45 23.15
C ASP A 19 -17.19 31.02 22.91
N ALA A 20 -16.41 30.00 23.30
CA ALA A 20 -16.82 28.61 23.19
C ALA A 20 -18.14 28.31 23.94
N GLU A 21 -18.93 27.38 23.41
CA GLU A 21 -20.22 27.00 24.01
C GLU A 21 -20.13 25.70 24.83
N ILE A 22 -19.03 24.95 24.71
CA ILE A 22 -18.88 23.65 25.37
C ILE A 22 -17.43 23.38 25.82
N THR A 23 -17.29 22.63 26.90
CA THR A 23 -16.00 22.11 27.36
C THR A 23 -15.97 20.60 27.15
N LEU A 24 -15.01 20.12 26.36
CA LEU A 24 -14.67 18.70 26.29
C LEU A 24 -13.57 18.43 27.31
N ARG A 25 -13.81 17.54 28.26
CA ARG A 25 -12.83 17.14 29.27
C ARG A 25 -12.20 15.81 28.88
N SER A 26 -10.88 15.80 28.67
CA SER A 26 -10.14 14.56 28.38
C SER A 26 -10.18 13.58 29.56
N SER A 27 -9.82 12.32 29.31
CA SER A 27 -9.78 11.27 30.35
C SER A 27 -8.73 11.54 31.44
N ASP A 28 -7.68 12.27 31.11
CA ASP A 28 -6.61 12.73 32.01
C ASP A 28 -6.86 14.12 32.60
N GLY A 29 -8.06 14.68 32.42
CA GLY A 29 -8.56 15.83 33.18
C GLY A 29 -8.18 17.20 32.61
N VAL A 30 -7.88 17.29 31.31
CA VAL A 30 -7.63 18.56 30.61
C VAL A 30 -8.90 19.04 29.92
N ASP A 31 -9.23 20.32 30.11
CA ASP A 31 -10.42 20.96 29.57
C ASP A 31 -10.13 21.68 28.25
N PHE A 32 -10.89 21.32 27.20
CA PHE A 32 -10.86 21.91 25.87
C PHE A 32 -12.14 22.72 25.65
N ASN A 33 -12.00 24.04 25.54
CA ASN A 33 -13.10 24.97 25.30
C ASN A 33 -13.29 25.17 23.80
N VAL A 34 -14.43 24.70 23.29
CA VAL A 34 -14.61 24.32 21.90
C VAL A 34 -15.97 24.78 21.37
N HIS A 35 -16.08 24.96 20.04
CA HIS A 35 -17.29 25.44 19.39
C HIS A 35 -18.20 24.29 18.97
N ILE A 36 -19.47 24.32 19.40
CA ILE A 36 -20.45 23.28 19.07
C ILE A 36 -20.67 23.21 17.54
N SER A 37 -20.68 24.36 16.87
CA SER A 37 -20.88 24.46 15.42
C SER A 37 -19.82 23.68 14.64
N ILE A 38 -18.55 23.77 15.04
CA ILE A 38 -17.43 23.06 14.40
C ILE A 38 -17.60 21.54 14.59
N LEU A 39 -17.85 21.08 15.83
CA LEU A 39 -18.03 19.66 16.10
C LEU A 39 -19.19 19.05 15.29
N ARG A 40 -20.34 19.75 15.23
CA ARG A 40 -21.53 19.31 14.49
C ARG A 40 -21.32 19.25 12.98
N LEU A 41 -20.50 20.14 12.44
CA LEU A 41 -20.19 20.15 10.99
C LEU A 41 -19.35 18.95 10.57
N ILE A 42 -18.62 18.34 11.51
CA ILE A 42 -17.58 17.37 11.21
C ILE A 42 -18.05 15.94 11.39
N SER A 43 -18.98 15.71 12.32
CA SER A 43 -19.47 14.37 12.64
C SER A 43 -20.91 14.40 13.13
N HIS A 44 -21.72 13.52 12.56
CA HIS A 44 -23.06 13.23 13.06
C HIS A 44 -23.04 12.62 14.47
N VAL A 45 -21.98 11.90 14.84
CA VAL A 45 -21.80 11.37 16.21
C VAL A 45 -21.75 12.52 17.22
N PHE A 46 -21.10 13.63 16.89
CA PHE A 46 -21.14 14.82 17.75
C PHE A 46 -22.52 15.49 17.77
N VAL A 47 -23.25 15.49 16.66
CA VAL A 47 -24.65 15.99 16.65
C VAL A 47 -25.50 15.20 17.65
N ASP A 48 -25.43 13.87 17.58
CA ASP A 48 -26.21 12.97 18.43
C ASP A 48 -25.77 13.08 19.89
N MET A 49 -24.46 13.03 20.17
CA MET A 49 -23.89 13.16 21.51
C MET A 49 -24.33 14.47 22.19
N LEU A 50 -24.36 15.57 21.44
CA LEU A 50 -24.72 16.89 21.95
C LEU A 50 -26.24 17.12 22.02
N SER A 51 -27.06 16.21 21.46
CA SER A 51 -28.51 16.26 21.55
C SER A 51 -29.06 15.67 22.85
N ILE A 52 -28.25 14.86 23.54
CA ILE A 52 -28.62 14.20 24.79
C ILE A 52 -28.67 15.25 25.91
N PRO A 53 -29.81 15.43 26.61
CA PRO A 53 -29.91 16.34 27.74
C PRO A 53 -28.90 15.96 28.81
N GLN A 54 -27.92 16.81 29.08
CA GLN A 54 -27.05 16.62 30.24
C GLN A 54 -27.85 16.90 31.51
N SER A 55 -27.75 16.02 32.50
CA SER A 55 -28.49 16.12 33.75
C SER A 55 -28.30 17.50 34.39
N PRO A 56 -29.36 18.15 34.91
CA PRO A 56 -29.29 19.51 35.45
C PRO A 56 -28.55 19.52 36.79
N ALA A 57 -27.22 19.40 36.76
CA ALA A 57 -26.39 19.68 37.92
C ALA A 57 -26.14 21.20 37.97
N LEU A 58 -26.97 21.87 38.77
CA LEU A 58 -26.73 23.11 39.54
C LEU A 58 -25.74 24.12 38.92
N GLU A 59 -26.25 25.33 38.69
CA GLU A 59 -25.59 26.55 38.19
C GLU A 59 -25.88 26.82 36.69
N ALA A 60 -26.94 27.58 36.42
CA ALA A 60 -27.37 28.07 35.10
C ALA A 60 -26.35 29.00 34.39
N SER A 61 -25.14 29.11 34.93
CA SER A 61 -24.08 30.05 34.57
C SER A 61 -22.77 29.37 34.17
N LYS A 62 -22.69 28.02 34.19
CA LYS A 62 -21.50 27.27 33.79
C LYS A 62 -21.69 26.57 32.45
N ARG A 63 -20.69 26.73 31.56
CA ARG A 63 -20.58 26.04 30.27
C ARG A 63 -20.72 24.52 30.47
N PRO A 64 -21.50 23.80 29.64
CA PRO A 64 -21.64 22.34 29.75
C PRO A 64 -20.30 21.64 29.56
N VAL A 65 -20.06 20.59 30.34
CA VAL A 65 -18.82 19.80 30.32
C VAL A 65 -19.13 18.37 29.88
N VAL A 66 -18.55 17.94 28.76
CA VAL A 66 -18.65 16.56 28.27
C VAL A 66 -17.38 15.81 28.66
N GLN A 67 -17.54 14.71 29.39
CA GLN A 67 -16.43 13.82 29.69
C GLN A 67 -16.11 12.94 28.47
N MET A 68 -14.88 13.03 27.99
CA MET A 68 -14.36 12.26 26.86
C MET A 68 -13.57 11.04 27.36
N THR A 69 -13.51 10.01 26.52
CA THR A 69 -12.67 8.83 26.76
C THR A 69 -11.24 9.00 26.24
N GLU A 70 -11.03 9.98 25.36
CA GLU A 70 -9.73 10.31 24.78
C GLU A 70 -8.87 11.08 25.78
N ASP A 71 -7.57 10.77 25.79
CA ASP A 71 -6.56 11.56 26.48
C ASP A 71 -6.33 12.93 25.82
N THR A 72 -5.57 13.79 26.50
CA THR A 72 -5.21 15.12 26.03
C THR A 72 -4.64 15.14 24.61
N ASP A 73 -3.73 14.25 24.26
CA ASP A 73 -3.04 14.28 22.97
C ASP A 73 -3.95 13.81 21.84
N THR A 74 -4.73 12.75 22.09
CA THR A 74 -5.71 12.23 21.13
C THR A 74 -6.82 13.26 20.87
N LEU A 75 -7.33 13.91 21.92
CA LEU A 75 -8.37 14.94 21.77
C LEU A 75 -7.83 16.20 21.09
N ARG A 76 -6.60 16.62 21.41
CA ARG A 76 -5.94 17.74 20.73
C ARG A 76 -5.75 17.42 19.25
N LEU A 77 -5.29 16.21 18.91
CA LEU A 77 -5.12 15.75 17.53
C LEU A 77 -6.43 15.87 16.74
N LEU A 78 -7.54 15.36 17.30
CA LEU A 78 -8.86 15.48 16.70
C LEU A 78 -9.22 16.94 16.43
N LEU A 79 -9.14 17.79 17.46
CA LEU A 79 -9.55 19.19 17.35
C LEU A 79 -8.67 19.98 16.36
N SER A 80 -7.37 19.67 16.28
CA SER A 80 -6.46 20.28 15.31
C SER A 80 -6.82 19.96 13.86
N PHE A 81 -7.37 18.78 13.59
CA PHE A 81 -7.91 18.44 12.28
C PHE A 81 -9.26 19.10 12.00
N CYS A 82 -10.05 19.32 13.05
CA CYS A 82 -11.40 19.84 12.96
C CYS A 82 -11.46 21.35 12.74
N TYR A 83 -10.52 22.10 13.33
CA TYR A 83 -10.53 23.55 13.26
C TYR A 83 -9.93 24.08 11.96
N PRO A 84 -10.32 25.29 11.52
CA PRO A 84 -9.78 25.89 10.30
C PRO A 84 -8.26 26.03 10.33
N ARG A 85 -7.61 25.82 9.18
CA ARG A 85 -6.15 25.92 9.03
C ARG A 85 -5.57 27.31 9.33
N SER A 86 -6.42 28.35 9.31
CA SER A 86 -6.05 29.71 9.73
C SER A 86 -5.96 29.87 11.25
N PHE A 87 -6.56 28.95 12.01
CA PHE A 87 -6.50 28.91 13.47
C PHE A 87 -5.37 28.01 13.97
N ILE A 88 -5.26 26.81 13.39
CA ILE A 88 -4.24 25.83 13.76
C ILE A 88 -3.76 25.08 12.52
N GLU A 89 -2.45 24.87 12.42
CA GLU A 89 -1.90 24.07 11.33
C GLU A 89 -2.40 22.63 11.41
N GLU A 90 -2.63 22.05 10.24
CA GLU A 90 -3.09 20.68 10.16
C GLU A 90 -1.99 19.71 10.64
N PRO A 91 -2.31 18.76 11.55
CA PRO A 91 -1.31 17.84 12.07
C PRO A 91 -0.70 16.95 10.99
N SER A 92 0.61 16.80 11.02
CA SER A 92 1.31 15.81 10.21
C SER A 92 1.37 14.45 10.92
N LEU A 93 0.95 13.40 10.22
CA LEU A 93 0.98 12.02 10.73
C LEU A 93 2.32 11.34 10.40
N TYR A 94 3.34 11.58 11.21
CA TYR A 94 4.69 11.01 10.99
C TYR A 94 4.91 9.67 11.67
N THR A 95 4.25 9.42 12.80
CA THR A 95 4.44 8.20 13.58
C THR A 95 3.28 7.24 13.37
N LEU A 96 3.55 5.94 13.51
CA LEU A 96 2.53 4.91 13.44
C LEU A 96 1.45 5.09 14.52
N GLU A 97 1.85 5.58 15.70
CA GLU A 97 0.94 5.85 16.81
C GLU A 97 -0.05 6.98 16.48
N ASP A 98 0.41 8.08 15.89
CA ASP A 98 -0.47 9.18 15.48
C ASP A 98 -1.45 8.73 14.38
N ILE A 99 -0.98 7.87 13.47
CA ILE A 99 -1.83 7.25 12.45
C ILE A 99 -2.90 6.37 13.09
N LYS A 100 -2.52 5.49 14.03
CA LYS A 100 -3.47 4.63 14.76
C LYS A 100 -4.51 5.46 15.52
N ARG A 101 -4.08 6.49 16.25
CA ARG A 101 -4.98 7.43 16.93
C ARG A 101 -5.95 8.09 15.97
N THR A 102 -5.45 8.59 14.84
CA THR A 102 -6.28 9.21 13.81
C THR A 102 -7.29 8.23 13.22
N ALA A 103 -6.88 6.98 12.97
CA ALA A 103 -7.77 5.95 12.45
C ALA A 103 -8.86 5.52 13.46
N VAL A 104 -8.51 5.41 14.75
CA VAL A 104 -9.48 5.18 15.83
C VAL A 104 -10.48 6.33 15.90
N LEU A 105 -10.02 7.58 15.83
CA LEU A 105 -10.89 8.77 15.81
C LEU A 105 -11.82 8.77 14.60
N ALA A 106 -11.28 8.46 13.41
CA ALA A 106 -12.05 8.38 12.17
C ALA A 106 -13.19 7.36 12.29
N GLN A 107 -12.92 6.17 12.82
CA GLN A 107 -13.94 5.12 13.00
C GLN A 107 -14.93 5.45 14.12
N LYS A 108 -14.45 5.96 15.26
CA LYS A 108 -15.29 6.25 16.43
C LYS A 108 -16.28 7.38 16.16
N TYR A 109 -15.82 8.43 15.51
CA TYR A 109 -16.61 9.62 15.23
C TYR A 109 -17.17 9.64 13.80
N ASP A 110 -16.98 8.58 13.01
CA ASP A 110 -17.42 8.48 11.62
C ASP A 110 -17.00 9.71 10.78
N ILE A 111 -15.69 9.97 10.75
CA ILE A 111 -15.09 11.14 10.08
C ILE A 111 -14.30 10.68 8.86
N ASP A 112 -14.90 10.84 7.69
CA ASP A 112 -14.35 10.40 6.40
C ASP A 112 -12.97 10.98 6.07
N PHE A 113 -12.77 12.28 6.27
CA PHE A 113 -11.50 12.90 5.90
C PHE A 113 -10.34 12.41 6.79
N LEU A 114 -10.60 12.08 8.06
CA LEU A 114 -9.58 11.49 8.95
C LEU A 114 -9.22 10.07 8.51
N ARG A 115 -10.19 9.30 8.01
CA ARG A 115 -9.94 8.01 7.36
C ARG A 115 -8.98 8.20 6.18
N GLU A 116 -9.27 9.12 5.27
CA GLU A 116 -8.42 9.39 4.11
C GLU A 116 -7.00 9.82 4.49
N ARG A 117 -6.87 10.70 5.51
CA ARG A 117 -5.55 11.12 6.01
C ARG A 117 -4.77 9.96 6.61
N SER A 118 -5.43 9.10 7.38
CA SER A 118 -4.83 7.91 7.98
C SER A 118 -4.37 6.92 6.91
N GLU A 119 -5.22 6.63 5.91
CA GLU A 119 -4.89 5.73 4.80
C GLU A 119 -3.72 6.29 3.97
N SER A 120 -3.74 7.57 3.62
CA SER A 120 -2.63 8.22 2.90
C SER A 120 -1.31 8.18 3.69
N ALA A 121 -1.37 8.38 5.01
CA ALA A 121 -0.20 8.30 5.87
C ALA A 121 0.36 6.86 5.92
N LEU A 122 -0.49 5.84 5.98
CA LEU A 122 -0.07 4.43 5.92
C LEU A 122 0.57 4.06 4.58
N VAL A 123 0.03 4.55 3.46
CA VAL A 123 0.66 4.37 2.14
C VAL A 123 2.08 4.93 2.15
N LYS A 124 2.30 6.13 2.71
CA LYS A 124 3.64 6.72 2.82
C LYS A 124 4.54 5.93 3.78
N LEU A 125 4.02 5.54 4.95
CA LEU A 125 4.77 4.80 5.95
C LEU A 125 5.17 3.41 5.46
N SER A 126 4.43 2.82 4.52
CA SER A 126 4.76 1.52 3.94
C SER A 126 6.15 1.43 3.30
N ALA A 127 6.72 2.56 2.87
CA ALA A 127 8.08 2.60 2.36
C ALA A 127 9.14 2.36 3.45
N LEU A 128 8.84 2.65 4.71
CA LEU A 128 9.74 2.51 5.86
C LEU A 128 9.40 1.29 6.71
N LYS A 129 8.11 1.08 6.99
CA LYS A 129 7.60 0.00 7.86
C LYS A 129 6.45 -0.76 7.19
N PRO A 130 6.71 -1.51 6.11
CA PRO A 130 5.67 -2.15 5.30
C PRO A 130 4.81 -3.14 6.09
N PHE A 131 5.41 -3.90 7.00
CA PHE A 131 4.69 -4.90 7.80
C PHE A 131 3.72 -4.27 8.80
N ALA A 132 4.18 -3.25 9.55
CA ALA A 132 3.34 -2.53 10.50
C ALA A 132 2.22 -1.75 9.79
N ALA A 133 2.55 -1.09 8.68
CA ALA A 133 1.57 -0.38 7.86
C ALA A 133 0.51 -1.34 7.31
N TYR A 134 0.88 -2.56 6.88
CA TYR A 134 -0.06 -3.57 6.43
C TYR A 134 -1.03 -4.00 7.54
N ALA A 135 -0.50 -4.33 8.73
CA ALA A 135 -1.33 -4.76 9.86
C ALA A 135 -2.33 -3.68 10.29
N VAL A 136 -1.87 -2.43 10.41
CA VAL A 136 -2.75 -1.32 10.77
C VAL A 136 -3.76 -1.02 9.67
N ALA A 137 -3.36 -1.00 8.40
CA ALA A 137 -4.29 -0.81 7.29
C ALA A 137 -5.35 -1.91 7.25
N TRP A 138 -4.98 -3.16 7.55
CA TRP A 138 -5.90 -4.28 7.63
C TRP A 138 -6.89 -4.09 8.77
N ARG A 139 -6.40 -3.77 9.98
CA ARG A 139 -7.23 -3.52 11.18
C ARG A 139 -8.35 -2.53 10.90
N PHE A 140 -8.06 -1.46 10.16
CA PHE A 140 -9.01 -0.38 9.89
C PHE A 140 -9.75 -0.49 8.55
N GLY A 141 -9.54 -1.54 7.74
CA GLY A 141 -10.27 -1.70 6.48
C GLY A 141 -9.76 -0.85 5.31
N TYR A 142 -8.52 -0.34 5.38
CA TYR A 142 -7.98 0.62 4.41
C TYR A 142 -7.36 -0.09 3.20
N ALA A 143 -8.20 -0.42 2.22
CA ALA A 143 -7.84 -1.29 1.10
C ALA A 143 -6.66 -0.78 0.25
N ALA A 144 -6.55 0.54 0.03
CA ALA A 144 -5.45 1.11 -0.75
C ALA A 144 -4.14 1.02 0.04
N ALA A 145 -4.16 1.31 1.33
CA ALA A 145 -3.00 1.15 2.21
C ALA A 145 -2.60 -0.32 2.38
N VAL A 146 -3.56 -1.25 2.51
CA VAL A 146 -3.28 -2.70 2.57
C VAL A 146 -2.51 -3.15 1.34
N ARG A 147 -2.98 -2.78 0.14
CA ARG A 147 -2.32 -3.19 -1.11
C ARG A 147 -0.96 -2.54 -1.28
N ALA A 148 -0.85 -1.23 -1.02
CA ALA A 148 0.42 -0.53 -1.09
C ALA A 148 1.45 -1.12 -0.12
N ALA A 149 1.03 -1.40 1.12
CA ALA A 149 1.89 -1.99 2.13
C ALA A 149 2.29 -3.43 1.79
N ALA A 150 1.33 -4.28 1.39
CA ALA A 150 1.61 -5.65 0.94
C ALA A 150 2.63 -5.64 -0.19
N ARG A 151 2.49 -4.73 -1.15
CA ARG A 151 3.45 -4.60 -2.23
C ARG A 151 4.86 -4.28 -1.73
N LYS A 152 4.99 -3.33 -0.80
CA LYS A 152 6.28 -2.95 -0.21
C LYS A 152 6.88 -4.06 0.66
N THR A 153 6.08 -4.95 1.24
CA THR A 153 6.64 -6.12 1.95
C THR A 153 7.41 -7.07 1.03
N LEU A 154 7.10 -7.10 -0.28
CA LEU A 154 7.82 -7.93 -1.25
C LEU A 154 9.29 -7.50 -1.42
N ASP A 155 9.65 -6.27 -1.04
CA ASP A 155 11.03 -5.77 -1.09
C ASP A 155 11.83 -6.19 0.16
N ALA A 156 11.18 -6.79 1.17
CA ALA A 156 11.79 -7.31 2.39
C ALA A 156 11.19 -8.67 2.83
N PRO A 157 11.27 -9.73 2.00
CA PRO A 157 10.59 -11.00 2.25
C PRO A 157 11.15 -11.77 3.46
N TYR A 158 12.41 -11.50 3.86
CA TYR A 158 13.03 -12.14 5.03
C TYR A 158 12.25 -11.85 6.31
N ALA A 159 11.61 -10.70 6.45
CA ALA A 159 10.90 -10.34 7.69
C ALA A 159 9.73 -11.31 7.99
N LEU A 160 9.05 -11.84 6.96
CA LEU A 160 7.99 -12.85 7.15
C LEU A 160 8.53 -14.20 7.62
N ARG A 161 9.67 -14.63 7.07
CA ARG A 161 10.29 -15.93 7.40
C ARG A 161 11.12 -15.87 8.68
N ALA A 162 11.70 -14.72 8.96
CA ALA A 162 12.52 -14.46 10.14
C ALA A 162 11.67 -14.52 11.42
N CYS A 163 10.36 -14.24 11.38
CA CYS A 163 9.44 -14.46 12.50
C CYS A 163 9.46 -15.90 13.08
N GLY A 164 10.05 -16.89 12.38
CA GLY A 164 10.26 -18.24 12.89
C GLY A 164 11.72 -18.66 13.17
N SER A 165 12.71 -17.80 12.92
CA SER A 165 14.12 -18.19 13.03
C SER A 165 14.67 -17.95 14.44
N ARG A 166 15.36 -18.93 15.03
CA ARG A 166 16.01 -18.79 16.36
C ARG A 166 17.39 -18.13 16.31
N THR A 167 17.92 -17.80 15.13
CA THR A 167 19.37 -17.61 14.94
C THR A 167 19.88 -16.17 14.97
N THR A 168 19.02 -15.15 15.09
CA THR A 168 19.49 -13.75 15.27
C THR A 168 18.77 -13.05 16.43
N PRO A 169 19.28 -13.17 17.67
CA PRO A 169 18.79 -12.38 18.80
C PRO A 169 19.01 -10.88 18.51
N GLY A 170 17.93 -10.11 18.41
CA GLY A 170 18.00 -8.63 18.44
C GLY A 170 17.57 -7.87 17.17
N SER A 171 17.24 -8.53 16.05
CA SER A 171 16.73 -7.85 14.84
C SER A 171 15.24 -8.07 14.57
N TYR A 172 14.54 -8.80 15.45
CA TYR A 172 13.10 -8.97 15.35
C TYR A 172 12.41 -7.71 15.87
N GLU A 173 12.08 -6.79 14.97
CA GLU A 173 11.04 -5.80 15.22
C GLU A 173 9.72 -6.60 15.31
N HIS A 174 9.42 -7.11 16.51
CA HIS A 174 8.12 -7.72 16.80
C HIS A 174 7.08 -6.66 16.46
N THR A 175 6.41 -6.85 15.34
CA THR A 175 5.39 -5.92 14.85
C THR A 175 4.14 -6.20 15.67
N VAL A 176 4.06 -5.59 16.86
CA VAL A 176 2.98 -5.75 17.84
C VAL A 176 1.59 -5.50 17.26
N GLU A 177 1.52 -4.77 16.15
CA GLU A 177 0.29 -4.51 15.42
C GLU A 177 -0.35 -5.80 14.85
N TYR A 178 0.43 -6.86 14.66
CA TYR A 178 -0.14 -8.16 14.26
C TYR A 178 -0.92 -8.86 15.40
N ASP A 179 -0.72 -8.46 16.66
CA ASP A 179 -1.52 -8.96 17.79
C ASP A 179 -2.97 -8.40 17.74
N GLU A 180 -3.18 -7.32 16.98
CA GLU A 180 -4.44 -6.61 16.86
C GLU A 180 -5.27 -7.04 15.62
N VAL A 181 -4.76 -7.96 14.81
CA VAL A 181 -5.42 -8.45 13.58
C VAL A 181 -5.63 -9.97 13.62
N PRO A 182 -6.69 -10.49 12.96
CA PRO A 182 -6.88 -11.93 12.85
C PRO A 182 -5.74 -12.57 12.03
N GLY A 183 -5.45 -13.84 12.31
CA GLY A 183 -4.45 -14.62 11.55
C GLY A 183 -4.74 -14.69 10.03
N THR A 184 -5.98 -14.41 9.61
CA THR A 184 -6.35 -14.27 8.21
C THR A 184 -5.56 -13.16 7.50
N ALA A 185 -5.25 -12.05 8.18
CA ALA A 185 -4.42 -10.97 7.64
C ALA A 185 -3.04 -11.50 7.23
N PHE A 186 -2.39 -12.26 8.12
CA PHE A 186 -1.10 -12.87 7.84
C PHE A 186 -1.18 -13.93 6.72
N ILE A 187 -2.20 -14.79 6.72
CA ILE A 187 -2.40 -15.80 5.66
C ILE A 187 -2.55 -15.13 4.28
N ARG A 188 -3.26 -13.99 4.23
CA ARG A 188 -3.46 -13.22 2.98
C ARG A 188 -2.17 -12.60 2.49
N LEU A 189 -1.38 -12.02 3.39
CA LEU A 189 -0.05 -11.52 3.06
C LEU A 189 0.88 -12.65 2.59
N TRP A 190 0.86 -13.81 3.25
CA TRP A 190 1.67 -14.94 2.85
C TRP A 190 1.29 -15.46 1.46
N ARG A 191 0.00 -15.59 1.14
CA ARG A 191 -0.47 -15.93 -0.21
C ARG A 191 -0.07 -14.89 -1.26
N TYR A 192 -0.02 -13.62 -0.87
CA TYR A 192 0.48 -12.55 -1.73
C TYR A 192 1.97 -12.71 -2.07
N HIS A 193 2.78 -13.14 -1.12
CA HIS A 193 4.17 -13.52 -1.37
C HIS A 193 4.29 -14.80 -2.19
N ASP A 194 3.45 -15.81 -1.95
CA ASP A 194 3.46 -17.08 -2.69
C ASP A 194 3.10 -16.89 -4.17
N ALA A 195 2.19 -15.95 -4.47
CA ALA A 195 1.85 -15.57 -5.84
C ALA A 195 3.07 -15.05 -6.65
N MET A 196 4.14 -14.60 -6.00
CA MET A 196 5.39 -14.27 -6.71
C MET A 196 5.99 -15.49 -7.40
N LEU A 197 5.86 -16.69 -6.82
CA LEU A 197 6.37 -17.92 -7.42
C LEU A 197 5.58 -18.29 -8.67
N GLU A 198 4.29 -17.92 -8.73
CA GLU A 198 3.44 -18.15 -9.90
C GLU A 198 3.78 -17.20 -11.07
N LEU A 199 4.49 -16.08 -10.81
CA LEU A 199 4.95 -15.15 -11.86
C LEU A 199 5.91 -15.81 -12.85
N GLY A 200 6.57 -16.91 -12.48
CA GLY A 200 7.38 -17.70 -13.43
C GLY A 200 6.57 -18.13 -14.68
N SER A 201 5.25 -18.26 -14.55
CA SER A 201 4.36 -18.56 -15.67
C SER A 201 4.29 -17.47 -16.74
N ILE A 202 4.66 -16.22 -16.43
CA ILE A 202 4.74 -15.12 -17.42
C ILE A 202 5.79 -15.43 -18.49
N ALA A 203 6.87 -16.12 -18.10
CA ALA A 203 7.86 -16.64 -19.03
C ALA A 203 7.46 -17.98 -19.63
N TYR A 204 6.39 -18.65 -19.19
CA TYR A 204 5.90 -19.80 -19.94
C TYR A 204 5.41 -19.32 -21.30
N ALA A 205 5.85 -20.03 -22.33
CA ALA A 205 5.56 -19.68 -23.71
C ALA A 205 5.19 -20.96 -24.45
N THR A 206 4.34 -21.76 -23.81
CA THR A 206 3.81 -23.03 -24.29
C THR A 206 2.47 -22.82 -24.98
N LYS A 207 1.91 -23.87 -25.57
CA LYS A 207 0.60 -23.79 -26.22
C LYS A 207 -0.52 -23.49 -25.22
N GLU A 208 -0.40 -24.02 -24.00
CA GLU A 208 -1.35 -23.86 -22.90
C GLU A 208 -1.19 -22.51 -22.20
N CYS A 209 0.02 -21.96 -22.19
CA CYS A 209 0.35 -20.65 -21.63
C CYS A 209 1.13 -19.81 -22.66
N PRO A 210 0.46 -19.30 -23.69
CA PRO A 210 1.12 -18.47 -24.69
C PRO A 210 1.37 -17.05 -24.18
N ILE A 211 2.36 -16.38 -24.75
CA ILE A 211 2.65 -14.98 -24.45
C ILE A 211 1.52 -14.11 -25.02
N SER A 212 0.76 -13.46 -24.14
CA SER A 212 -0.31 -12.51 -24.48
C SER A 212 -0.01 -11.08 -24.05
N TRP A 213 0.97 -10.89 -23.15
CA TRP A 213 1.29 -9.60 -22.56
C TRP A 213 2.11 -8.69 -23.48
N VAL A 214 2.66 -9.21 -24.58
CA VAL A 214 3.34 -8.43 -25.62
C VAL A 214 3.05 -9.00 -27.00
N GLY A 215 2.82 -8.10 -27.96
CA GLY A 215 2.59 -8.47 -29.35
C GLY A 215 3.82 -9.09 -30.00
N ALA A 216 3.62 -10.15 -30.77
CA ALA A 216 4.71 -10.83 -31.47
C ALA A 216 5.43 -9.92 -32.48
N GLU A 217 4.71 -8.97 -33.09
CA GLU A 217 5.29 -7.97 -33.99
C GLU A 217 6.15 -6.93 -33.25
N THR A 218 5.75 -6.56 -32.03
CA THR A 218 6.51 -5.61 -31.17
C THR A 218 7.92 -6.11 -30.89
N VAL A 219 8.06 -7.43 -30.71
CA VAL A 219 9.35 -8.08 -30.43
C VAL A 219 10.06 -8.58 -31.69
N ARG A 220 9.54 -8.24 -32.87
CA ARG A 220 10.02 -8.69 -34.19
C ARG A 220 10.17 -10.21 -34.28
N ALA A 221 9.21 -10.94 -33.72
CA ALA A 221 9.19 -12.40 -33.77
C ALA A 221 8.85 -12.89 -35.18
N GLN A 222 9.72 -13.73 -35.74
CA GLN A 222 9.61 -14.22 -37.11
C GLN A 222 8.55 -15.34 -37.19
N ARG A 223 7.70 -15.28 -38.22
CA ARG A 223 6.73 -16.34 -38.51
C ARG A 223 7.44 -17.59 -39.03
N LEU A 224 6.96 -18.77 -38.64
CA LEU A 224 7.45 -20.02 -39.20
C LEU A 224 7.08 -20.10 -40.69
N GLY A 225 8.05 -20.44 -41.54
CA GLY A 225 7.85 -20.60 -42.98
C GLY A 225 8.00 -19.33 -43.83
N ASN A 226 8.38 -18.19 -43.25
CA ASN A 226 8.85 -17.05 -44.04
C ASN A 226 10.31 -17.32 -44.49
N ASP A 227 10.50 -17.62 -45.77
CA ASP A 227 11.81 -17.75 -46.45
C ASP A 227 12.49 -16.39 -46.74
N GLU A 228 12.09 -15.33 -46.03
CA GLU A 228 12.85 -14.08 -46.06
C GLU A 228 14.24 -14.34 -45.49
N ALA A 229 15.27 -13.88 -46.20
CA ALA A 229 16.67 -14.10 -45.82
C ALA A 229 16.87 -13.76 -44.34
N GLU A 230 17.30 -14.76 -43.55
CA GLU A 230 17.56 -14.55 -42.12
C GLU A 230 18.54 -13.38 -41.96
N VAL A 231 18.09 -12.27 -41.38
CA VAL A 231 18.89 -11.03 -41.22
C VAL A 231 20.13 -11.27 -40.35
N CYS A 232 20.15 -12.37 -39.59
CA CYS A 232 21.32 -12.93 -38.93
C CYS A 232 21.10 -14.40 -38.52
N ASN A 233 22.20 -15.14 -38.39
CA ASN A 233 22.23 -16.55 -37.94
C ASN A 233 22.29 -16.71 -36.41
N CYS A 234 21.94 -15.67 -35.65
CA CYS A 234 21.97 -15.73 -34.19
C CYS A 234 20.91 -16.72 -33.65
N PRO A 235 21.14 -17.34 -32.49
CA PRO A 235 20.21 -18.33 -31.93
C PRO A 235 18.80 -17.76 -31.74
N ARG A 236 17.81 -18.58 -32.10
CA ARG A 236 16.39 -18.30 -31.92
C ARG A 236 15.68 -19.47 -31.25
N GLU A 237 14.67 -19.16 -30.46
CA GLU A 237 13.80 -20.13 -29.81
C GLU A 237 12.39 -20.01 -30.38
N THR A 238 11.70 -21.14 -30.54
CA THR A 238 10.31 -21.15 -31.01
C THR A 238 9.39 -21.14 -29.80
N ILE A 239 8.53 -20.14 -29.73
CA ILE A 239 7.61 -19.94 -28.61
C ILE A 239 6.20 -19.60 -29.11
N TRP A 240 5.21 -19.74 -28.24
CA TRP A 240 3.81 -19.49 -28.56
C TRP A 240 3.36 -18.09 -28.16
N PHE A 241 2.72 -17.39 -29.09
CA PHE A 241 2.07 -16.09 -28.86
C PHE A 241 0.56 -16.21 -29.03
N ALA A 242 -0.19 -15.48 -28.20
CA ALA A 242 -1.61 -15.28 -28.39
C ALA A 242 -1.83 -14.07 -29.31
N ASN A 243 -2.56 -14.26 -30.41
CA ASN A 243 -3.00 -13.15 -31.24
C ASN A 243 -4.33 -12.60 -30.71
N HIS A 244 -4.31 -11.35 -30.24
CA HIS A 244 -5.53 -10.56 -30.08
C HIS A 244 -5.89 -9.98 -31.44
N ARG A 245 -6.76 -10.66 -32.21
CA ARG A 245 -7.51 -9.99 -33.28
C ARG A 245 -8.81 -9.49 -32.67
N ASP A 246 -9.15 -8.25 -32.98
CA ASP A 246 -10.40 -7.59 -32.57
C ASP A 246 -11.59 -8.52 -32.80
N GLY A 247 -12.28 -8.95 -31.74
CA GLY A 247 -13.57 -9.64 -31.84
C GLY A 247 -13.65 -11.13 -31.51
N GLY A 248 -12.61 -11.74 -30.95
CA GLY A 248 -12.73 -13.02 -30.22
C GLY A 248 -12.18 -14.27 -30.92
N VAL A 249 -11.70 -15.18 -30.07
CA VAL A 249 -10.79 -16.32 -30.28
C VAL A 249 -9.32 -15.88 -30.44
N SER A 250 -8.57 -16.01 -29.34
CA SER A 250 -7.11 -15.92 -29.33
C SER A 250 -6.53 -17.09 -30.14
N ASN A 251 -6.22 -16.87 -31.42
CA ASN A 251 -5.48 -17.87 -32.17
C ASN A 251 -4.05 -17.90 -31.61
N VAL A 252 -3.55 -19.09 -31.27
CA VAL A 252 -2.21 -19.25 -30.74
C VAL A 252 -1.29 -19.67 -31.87
N GLU A 253 -0.21 -18.92 -32.08
CA GLU A 253 0.75 -19.20 -33.15
C GLU A 253 2.16 -19.34 -32.62
N GLN A 254 2.95 -20.18 -33.28
CA GLN A 254 4.37 -20.32 -32.99
C GLN A 254 5.17 -19.28 -33.78
N ARG A 255 6.06 -18.58 -33.08
CA ARG A 255 7.02 -17.66 -33.68
C ARG A 255 8.42 -17.87 -33.15
N ARG A 256 9.42 -17.50 -33.95
CA ARG A 256 10.84 -17.54 -33.57
C ARG A 256 11.25 -16.20 -32.97
N VAL A 257 11.71 -16.22 -31.73
CA VAL A 257 12.28 -15.05 -31.03
C VAL A 257 13.77 -15.22 -30.82
N HIS A 258 14.48 -14.11 -30.71
CA HIS A 258 15.88 -14.15 -30.34
C HIS A 258 16.10 -14.63 -28.90
N THR A 259 17.13 -15.44 -28.68
CA THR A 259 17.45 -15.97 -27.35
C THR A 259 17.85 -14.90 -26.33
N TRP A 260 18.42 -13.77 -26.77
CA TRP A 260 18.70 -12.64 -25.86
C TRP A 260 17.41 -12.01 -25.31
N TRP A 261 16.35 -11.93 -26.12
CA TRP A 261 15.05 -11.43 -25.69
C TRP A 261 14.38 -12.44 -24.74
N ARG A 262 14.44 -13.71 -25.09
CA ARG A 262 13.94 -14.78 -24.22
C ARG A 262 14.63 -14.78 -22.86
N SER A 263 15.97 -14.67 -22.87
CA SER A 263 16.79 -14.55 -21.68
C SER A 263 16.40 -13.35 -20.84
N TYR A 264 16.16 -12.19 -21.44
CA TYR A 264 15.72 -10.99 -20.71
C TYR A 264 14.47 -11.26 -19.88
N THR A 265 13.41 -11.80 -20.51
CA THR A 265 12.15 -12.08 -19.83
C THR A 265 12.31 -13.09 -18.68
N GLN A 266 13.08 -14.15 -18.89
CA GLN A 266 13.33 -15.18 -17.89
C GLN A 266 14.18 -14.65 -16.74
N LEU A 267 15.23 -13.89 -17.02
CA LEU A 267 16.14 -13.36 -16.00
C LEU A 267 15.48 -12.28 -15.15
N VAL A 268 14.62 -11.43 -15.74
CA VAL A 268 13.81 -10.47 -14.96
C VAL A 268 12.95 -11.21 -13.94
N LEU A 269 12.21 -12.24 -14.37
CA LEU A 269 11.35 -13.01 -13.46
C LEU A 269 12.16 -13.80 -12.43
N LEU A 270 13.26 -14.44 -12.84
CA LEU A 270 14.14 -15.15 -11.92
C LEU A 270 14.72 -14.22 -10.85
N ALA A 271 15.24 -13.05 -11.25
CA ALA A 271 15.76 -12.05 -10.33
C ALA A 271 14.66 -11.47 -9.43
N PHE A 272 13.45 -11.28 -9.97
CA PHE A 272 12.30 -10.80 -9.19
C PHE A 272 11.77 -11.85 -8.21
N MET A 273 11.96 -13.15 -8.46
CA MET A 273 11.61 -14.22 -7.52
C MET A 273 12.70 -14.48 -6.45
N GLN A 274 13.85 -13.83 -6.53
CA GLN A 274 14.90 -14.00 -5.51
C GLN A 274 14.51 -13.36 -4.19
N GLU A 275 14.99 -13.98 -3.09
CA GLU A 275 14.76 -13.51 -1.73
C GLU A 275 15.44 -12.16 -1.45
N TYR A 276 16.61 -11.92 -2.05
CA TYR A 276 17.30 -10.63 -2.00
C TYR A 276 17.23 -9.99 -3.37
N ARG A 277 16.26 -9.10 -3.56
CA ARG A 277 16.03 -8.46 -4.85
C ARG A 277 16.02 -6.94 -4.75
N PRO A 278 16.59 -6.23 -5.73
CA PRO A 278 16.36 -4.81 -5.93
C PRO A 278 14.89 -4.50 -6.30
N SER A 279 14.58 -3.21 -6.47
CA SER A 279 13.28 -2.80 -7.00
C SER A 279 13.04 -3.38 -8.41
N LEU A 280 11.76 -3.56 -8.78
CA LEU A 280 11.38 -4.05 -10.11
C LEU A 280 12.01 -3.19 -11.23
N GLU A 281 12.03 -1.88 -11.05
CA GLU A 281 12.67 -0.95 -11.99
C GLU A 281 14.15 -1.25 -12.20
N HIS A 282 14.89 -1.40 -11.11
CA HIS A 282 16.30 -1.68 -11.18
C HIS A 282 16.57 -3.03 -11.87
N ILE A 283 15.76 -4.06 -11.56
CA ILE A 283 15.87 -5.38 -12.20
C ILE A 283 15.59 -5.28 -13.70
N LEU A 284 14.54 -4.57 -14.11
CA LEU A 284 14.20 -4.39 -15.52
C LEU A 284 15.32 -3.70 -16.31
N ASP A 285 15.97 -2.70 -15.71
CA ASP A 285 17.07 -1.95 -16.34
C ASP A 285 18.39 -2.74 -16.37
N ASP A 286 18.74 -3.39 -15.25
CA ASP A 286 19.95 -4.21 -15.14
C ASP A 286 19.91 -5.40 -16.11
N GLN A 287 18.79 -6.13 -16.14
CA GLN A 287 18.64 -7.26 -17.05
C GLN A 287 18.53 -6.83 -18.51
N MET A 288 18.05 -5.61 -18.79
CA MET A 288 18.07 -5.05 -20.14
C MET A 288 19.52 -4.84 -20.60
N LEU A 289 20.39 -4.31 -19.75
CA LEU A 289 21.81 -4.16 -20.07
C LEU A 289 22.48 -5.51 -20.36
N VAL A 290 22.18 -6.54 -19.57
CA VAL A 290 22.65 -7.92 -19.81
C VAL A 290 22.20 -8.43 -21.18
N ALA A 291 20.94 -8.21 -21.54
CA ALA A 291 20.38 -8.63 -22.82
C ALA A 291 21.00 -7.86 -24.01
N MET A 292 21.25 -6.56 -23.86
CA MET A 292 21.96 -5.76 -24.87
C MET A 292 23.38 -6.27 -25.10
N ASN A 293 24.10 -6.61 -24.03
CA ASN A 293 25.45 -7.18 -24.15
C ASN A 293 25.42 -8.53 -24.88
N ARG A 294 24.45 -9.40 -24.57
CA ARG A 294 24.24 -10.69 -25.30
C ARG A 294 23.94 -10.47 -26.79
N ALA A 295 23.22 -9.41 -27.14
CA ALA A 295 22.92 -9.06 -28.53
C ALA A 295 24.11 -8.40 -29.27
N GLY A 296 25.05 -7.80 -28.52
CA GLY A 296 26.18 -7.01 -29.04
C GLY A 296 27.14 -7.78 -29.95
N GLY A 297 27.17 -9.12 -29.87
CA GLY A 297 27.98 -9.96 -30.75
C GLY A 297 27.55 -9.97 -32.23
N CYS A 298 26.41 -9.36 -32.56
CA CYS A 298 25.92 -9.21 -33.93
C CYS A 298 25.31 -7.83 -34.16
N LEU A 299 25.70 -7.14 -35.24
CA LEU A 299 25.23 -5.79 -35.56
C LEU A 299 23.69 -5.73 -35.69
N THR A 300 23.10 -6.68 -36.40
CA THR A 300 21.63 -6.78 -36.56
C THR A 300 20.92 -6.99 -35.22
N CYS A 301 21.42 -7.90 -34.38
CA CYS A 301 20.85 -8.17 -33.06
C CYS A 301 20.99 -6.96 -32.14
N SER A 302 22.14 -6.28 -32.16
CA SER A 302 22.39 -5.07 -31.37
C SER A 302 21.38 -3.96 -31.70
N LEU A 303 21.21 -3.65 -32.99
CA LEU A 303 20.22 -2.66 -33.43
C LEU A 303 18.78 -3.07 -33.09
N THR A 304 18.47 -4.36 -33.28
CA THR A 304 17.13 -4.89 -32.95
C THR A 304 16.87 -4.81 -31.46
N ALA A 305 17.81 -5.22 -30.61
CA ALA A 305 17.71 -5.17 -29.16
C ALA A 305 17.53 -3.74 -28.64
N CYS A 306 18.24 -2.76 -29.20
CA CYS A 306 18.06 -1.33 -28.89
C CYS A 306 16.62 -0.85 -29.12
N SER A 307 15.90 -1.42 -30.09
CA SER A 307 14.50 -1.06 -30.36
C SER A 307 13.47 -1.91 -29.58
N VAL A 308 13.77 -3.20 -29.38
CA VAL A 308 12.83 -4.18 -28.83
C VAL A 308 12.84 -4.22 -27.30
N LEU A 309 13.99 -4.09 -26.65
CA LEU A 309 14.07 -4.19 -25.19
C LEU A 309 13.32 -3.04 -24.48
N PRO A 310 13.47 -1.76 -24.87
CA PRO A 310 12.71 -0.68 -24.26
C PRO A 310 11.19 -0.82 -24.46
N THR A 311 10.77 -1.31 -25.63
CA THR A 311 9.34 -1.56 -25.93
C THR A 311 8.79 -2.80 -25.24
N THR A 312 9.65 -3.73 -24.80
CA THR A 312 9.28 -4.90 -23.99
C THR A 312 9.22 -4.58 -22.50
N LYS A 313 10.02 -3.61 -22.01
CA LYS A 313 10.11 -3.25 -20.59
C LYS A 313 8.73 -2.91 -20.00
N GLU A 314 8.00 -2.00 -20.63
CA GLU A 314 6.71 -1.51 -20.10
C GLU A 314 5.63 -2.60 -20.07
N PRO A 315 5.39 -3.39 -21.14
CA PRO A 315 4.44 -4.49 -21.09
C PRO A 315 4.79 -5.57 -20.07
N LEU A 316 6.08 -5.91 -19.92
CA LEU A 316 6.53 -6.89 -18.93
C LEU A 316 6.29 -6.40 -17.50
N ARG A 317 6.61 -5.13 -17.21
CA ARG A 317 6.28 -4.50 -15.93
C ARG A 317 4.78 -4.61 -15.66
N ASN A 318 3.97 -4.15 -16.60
CA ASN A 318 2.51 -4.11 -16.42
C ASN A 318 1.91 -5.49 -16.22
N GLU A 319 2.42 -6.53 -16.88
CA GLU A 319 1.95 -7.90 -16.64
C GLU A 319 2.31 -8.41 -15.25
N ILE A 320 3.54 -8.15 -14.77
CA ILE A 320 3.94 -8.50 -13.40
C ILE A 320 3.03 -7.80 -12.38
N GLU A 321 2.80 -6.50 -12.57
CA GLU A 321 1.91 -5.70 -11.72
C GLU A 321 0.48 -6.22 -11.72
N ARG A 322 -0.07 -6.45 -12.92
CA ARG A 322 -1.43 -6.96 -13.12
C ARG A 322 -1.65 -8.29 -12.40
N ARG A 323 -0.68 -9.21 -12.48
CA ARG A 323 -0.75 -10.52 -11.79
C ARG A 323 -0.70 -10.37 -10.27
N LEU A 324 0.09 -9.43 -9.76
CA LEU A 324 0.12 -9.12 -8.32
C LEU A 324 -1.18 -8.46 -7.86
N ASP A 325 -1.79 -7.61 -8.68
CA ASP A 325 -3.06 -6.95 -8.37
C ASP A 325 -4.27 -7.90 -8.35
N GLU A 326 -4.23 -8.96 -9.16
CA GLU A 326 -5.24 -10.04 -9.16
C GLU A 326 -5.27 -10.82 -7.83
N VAL A 327 -4.20 -10.77 -7.04
CA VAL A 327 -4.15 -11.45 -5.75
C VAL A 327 -5.09 -10.77 -4.76
N ARG A 328 -6.03 -11.56 -4.25
CA ARG A 328 -7.07 -11.09 -3.33
C ARG A 328 -6.53 -10.80 -1.93
N LEU A 329 -6.46 -9.51 -1.61
CA LEU A 329 -6.16 -8.95 -0.29
C LEU A 329 -7.43 -8.39 0.39
N ASP A 330 -8.56 -9.08 0.23
CA ASP A 330 -9.87 -8.58 0.69
C ASP A 330 -9.88 -8.37 2.21
N VAL A 331 -10.05 -7.10 2.63
CA VAL A 331 -10.06 -6.68 4.03
C VAL A 331 -11.44 -6.87 4.67
N PHE A 332 -12.46 -7.16 3.86
CA PHE A 332 -13.85 -7.33 4.29
C PHE A 332 -14.30 -8.78 4.04
N CYS A 333 -14.76 -9.46 5.09
CA CYS A 333 -15.62 -10.63 5.02
C CYS A 333 -16.97 -10.26 5.59
#